data_AF-L1IFS7-F1
#
_entry.id   AF-L1IFS7-F1
#
_cell.length_a   1.000
_cell.length_b   1.000
_cell.length_c   1.000
_cell.angle_alpha   90.00
_cell.angle_beta   90.00
_cell.angle_gamma   90.00
#
_symmetry.space_group_name_H-M   'P 1'
#
loop_
_entity.id
_entity.type
_entity.pdbx_description
1 polymer ?
#
loop_
_entity_poly.entity_id
_entity_poly.type
_entity_poly.pdbx_seq_one_letter_code
_entity_poly.pdbx_strand_id
1 'polypeptide(L)'
;MEEEDDGSNDKDSEEETERKKIKRDKQKNLKKKQKKQSSESEEDEDSHNRTREGVESPTSQPALVRHSFETTDADHAETPREAYEHILPLLHKMAEAASKKPSELRIYDPFFCTGSMKRHLASLGFTNVYNKNEDFYEMVKSKRIPEHDMVVTNPPYSLDHIPRFLRWLSVNDKPWLLLVPNYVYTKDYFSSSLRGRLPMFLTPPGRYVYESPKHVANAQGQTAPYVSFWYVETR
;
A
#
# COMPACT_ATOMS: atom_id res chain seq x y z
N MET A 1 -15.73 -8.19 62.09
CA MET A 1 -14.65 -9.07 61.59
C MET A 1 -15.36 -10.10 60.76
N GLU A 2 -15.37 -9.92 59.45
CA GLU A 2 -15.67 -10.93 58.44
C GLU A 2 -15.31 -10.29 57.08
N GLU A 3 -14.42 -10.99 56.38
CA GLU A 3 -13.78 -10.65 55.10
C GLU A 3 -14.60 -11.23 53.95
N GLU A 4 -14.71 -10.50 52.85
CA GLU A 4 -15.01 -11.02 51.49
C GLU A 4 -14.46 -9.98 50.48
N ASP A 5 -13.94 -10.28 49.29
CA ASP A 5 -13.24 -11.42 48.68
C ASP A 5 -12.69 -10.81 47.37
N ASP A 6 -11.37 -10.86 47.15
CA ASP A 6 -10.68 -10.32 45.97
C ASP A 6 -10.51 -11.44 44.93
N GLY A 7 -11.34 -11.40 43.88
CA GLY A 7 -11.38 -12.48 42.88
C GLY A 7 -11.51 -12.01 41.43
N SER A 8 -10.85 -10.91 41.02
CA SER A 8 -11.05 -10.35 39.67
C SER A 8 -9.81 -10.17 38.78
N ASN A 9 -8.61 -10.67 39.13
CA ASN A 9 -7.39 -10.29 38.40
C ASN A 9 -6.70 -11.37 37.54
N ASP A 10 -7.15 -12.63 37.55
CA ASP A 10 -6.43 -13.70 36.85
C ASP A 10 -6.90 -13.99 35.41
N LYS A 11 -8.18 -13.75 35.08
CA LYS A 11 -8.76 -14.14 33.77
C LYS A 11 -8.27 -13.28 32.59
N ASP A 12 -8.00 -12.00 32.81
CA ASP A 12 -7.52 -11.10 31.75
C ASP A 12 -6.06 -11.39 31.35
N SER A 13 -5.27 -11.93 32.27
CA SER A 13 -3.86 -12.27 32.04
C SER A 13 -3.69 -13.51 31.15
N GLU A 14 -4.58 -14.51 31.30
CA GLU A 14 -4.57 -15.73 30.52
C GLU A 14 -5.01 -15.48 29.06
N GLU A 15 -6.04 -14.65 28.86
CA GLU A 15 -6.57 -14.33 27.52
C GLU A 15 -5.56 -13.52 26.67
N GLU A 16 -4.79 -12.62 27.29
CA GLU A 16 -3.74 -11.87 26.61
C GLU A 16 -2.55 -12.77 26.22
N THR A 17 -2.23 -13.75 27.06
CA THR A 17 -1.16 -14.71 26.84
C THR A 17 -1.50 -15.68 25.69
N GLU A 18 -2.76 -16.10 25.61
CA GLU A 18 -3.26 -16.96 24.55
C GLU A 18 -3.31 -16.23 23.18
N ARG A 19 -3.72 -14.96 23.16
CA ARG A 19 -3.68 -14.11 21.95
C ARG A 19 -2.26 -13.89 21.43
N LYS A 20 -1.27 -13.74 22.31
CA LYS A 20 0.16 -13.63 21.94
C LYS A 20 0.70 -14.94 21.37
N LYS A 21 0.29 -16.08 21.90
CA LYS A 21 0.67 -17.42 21.41
C LYS A 21 0.11 -17.70 20.00
N ILE A 22 -1.17 -17.40 19.78
CA ILE A 22 -1.83 -17.56 18.46
C ILE A 22 -1.17 -16.68 17.39
N LYS A 23 -0.78 -15.44 17.72
CA LYS A 23 -0.05 -14.57 16.79
C LYS A 23 1.33 -15.13 16.43
N ARG A 24 2.07 -15.64 17.43
CA ARG A 24 3.41 -16.23 17.22
C ARG A 24 3.36 -17.48 16.36
N ASP A 25 2.34 -18.32 16.54
CA ASP A 25 2.19 -19.56 15.77
C ASP A 25 1.73 -19.30 14.32
N LYS A 26 0.89 -18.29 14.09
CA LYS A 26 0.57 -17.81 12.73
C LYS A 26 1.80 -17.28 12.00
N GLN A 27 2.67 -16.52 12.69
CA GLN A 27 3.93 -16.02 12.11
C GLN A 27 4.91 -17.15 11.76
N LYS A 28 5.01 -18.19 12.60
CA LYS A 28 5.84 -19.37 12.33
C LYS A 28 5.33 -20.17 11.13
N ASN A 29 4.02 -20.31 10.98
CA ASN A 29 3.43 -21.03 9.85
C ASN A 29 3.59 -20.27 8.52
N LEU A 30 3.53 -18.94 8.51
CA LEU A 30 3.86 -18.15 7.31
C LEU A 30 5.32 -18.34 6.89
N LYS A 31 6.27 -18.28 7.85
CA LYS A 31 7.70 -18.50 7.56
C LYS A 31 7.99 -19.92 7.05
N LYS A 32 7.29 -20.93 7.58
CA LYS A 32 7.43 -22.33 7.15
C LYS A 32 6.86 -22.56 5.75
N LYS A 33 5.78 -21.86 5.38
CA LYS A 33 5.19 -21.94 4.03
C LYS A 33 6.09 -21.27 2.98
N GLN A 34 6.74 -20.15 3.33
CA GLN A 34 7.73 -19.49 2.46
C GLN A 34 8.99 -20.34 2.24
N LYS A 35 9.49 -21.01 3.28
CA LYS A 35 10.68 -21.87 3.18
C LYS A 35 10.45 -23.18 2.39
N LYS A 36 9.19 -23.65 2.32
CA LYS A 36 8.84 -24.86 1.55
C LYS A 36 8.67 -24.58 0.05
N GLN A 37 8.37 -23.33 -0.32
CA GLN A 37 8.29 -22.90 -1.72
C GLN A 37 9.66 -22.57 -2.34
N SER A 38 10.68 -22.32 -1.53
CA SER A 38 12.04 -22.04 -2.00
C SER A 38 12.89 -23.29 -2.27
N SER A 39 12.43 -24.49 -1.89
CA SER A 39 13.21 -25.73 -2.03
C SER A 39 12.77 -26.62 -3.20
N GLU A 40 11.80 -26.19 -4.01
CA GLU A 40 11.24 -26.96 -5.13
C GLU A 40 11.65 -26.43 -6.52
N SER A 41 12.59 -25.47 -6.58
CA SER A 41 12.98 -24.80 -7.85
C SER A 41 14.48 -24.87 -8.18
N GLU A 42 15.23 -25.82 -7.61
CA GLU A 42 16.67 -26.00 -7.89
C GLU A 42 16.96 -27.34 -8.61
N GLU A 43 16.26 -27.64 -9.70
CA GLU A 43 16.73 -28.64 -10.68
C GLU A 43 16.29 -28.17 -12.07
N ASP A 44 17.19 -27.50 -12.80
CA ASP A 44 17.31 -27.50 -14.27
C ASP A 44 18.24 -26.35 -14.73
N GLU A 45 19.55 -26.54 -14.59
CA GLU A 45 20.56 -25.84 -15.39
C GLU A 45 21.23 -26.85 -16.33
N ASP A 46 21.00 -26.75 -17.64
CA ASP A 46 22.12 -26.85 -18.59
C ASP A 46 21.81 -26.25 -19.97
N SER A 47 22.80 -25.47 -20.43
CA SER A 47 23.33 -25.44 -21.79
C SER A 47 23.05 -24.24 -22.71
N HIS A 48 24.17 -23.84 -23.33
CA HIS A 48 24.37 -23.08 -24.58
C HIS A 48 24.62 -21.57 -24.51
N ASN A 49 25.89 -21.30 -24.17
CA ASN A 49 26.68 -20.12 -24.52
C ASN A 49 26.81 -19.94 -26.06
N ARG A 50 26.54 -18.74 -26.59
CA ARG A 50 27.18 -18.23 -27.82
C ARG A 50 27.20 -16.69 -27.85
N THR A 51 28.43 -16.20 -27.96
CA THR A 51 28.96 -14.85 -28.14
C THR A 51 28.25 -14.00 -29.21
N ARG A 52 28.11 -12.68 -28.92
CA ARG A 52 28.35 -11.58 -29.87
C ARG A 52 28.53 -10.24 -29.15
N GLU A 53 29.59 -9.55 -29.55
CA GLU A 53 30.11 -8.29 -28.99
C GLU A 53 29.31 -7.06 -29.44
N GLY A 54 29.19 -6.08 -28.54
CA GLY A 54 29.50 -4.68 -28.85
C GLY A 54 28.44 -3.81 -29.52
N VAL A 55 27.50 -3.27 -28.73
CA VAL A 55 27.05 -1.86 -28.86
C VAL A 55 26.74 -1.34 -27.45
N GLU A 56 27.65 -0.52 -26.91
CA GLU A 56 27.47 0.17 -25.64
C GLU A 56 26.39 1.25 -25.78
N SER A 57 25.21 0.97 -25.23
CA SER A 57 24.22 1.99 -24.90
C SER A 57 24.33 2.28 -23.40
N PRO A 58 24.36 3.56 -22.96
CA PRO A 58 24.39 3.87 -21.54
C PRO A 58 23.02 3.54 -20.96
N THR A 59 22.86 2.28 -20.55
CA THR A 59 21.72 1.84 -19.76
C THR A 59 21.95 2.43 -18.38
N SER A 60 21.45 3.64 -18.15
CA SER A 60 21.39 4.21 -16.82
C SER A 60 20.53 3.29 -15.97
N GLN A 61 21.20 2.45 -15.18
CA GLN A 61 20.53 1.66 -14.16
C GLN A 61 19.73 2.63 -13.29
N PRO A 62 18.43 2.39 -13.04
CA PRO A 62 17.71 3.20 -12.06
C PRO A 62 18.46 3.07 -10.74
N ALA A 63 18.95 4.19 -10.23
CA ALA A 63 19.68 4.23 -8.97
C ALA A 63 18.82 3.55 -7.90
N LEU A 64 19.42 2.65 -7.11
CA LEU A 64 18.78 2.04 -5.95
C LEU A 64 18.24 3.16 -5.05
N VAL A 65 16.92 3.29 -5.00
CA VAL A 65 16.26 4.29 -4.17
C VAL A 65 16.53 3.91 -2.72
N ARG A 66 17.23 4.77 -1.98
CA ARG A 66 17.39 4.63 -0.54
C ARG A 66 16.23 5.33 0.15
N HIS A 67 15.38 4.57 0.81
CA HIS A 67 14.26 5.11 1.58
C HIS A 67 14.79 5.81 2.84
N SER A 68 14.18 6.95 3.19
CA SER A 68 14.51 7.70 4.40
C SER A 68 13.90 7.08 5.68
N PHE A 69 13.25 5.93 5.55
CA PHE A 69 12.44 5.27 6.57
C PHE A 69 12.62 3.74 6.54
N GLU A 70 12.20 3.08 7.62
CA GLU A 70 12.18 1.62 7.68
C GLU A 70 11.13 1.06 6.73
N THR A 71 11.50 0.03 5.98
CA THR A 71 10.66 -0.52 4.93
C THR A 71 10.65 -2.04 4.94
N THR A 72 9.54 -2.61 4.45
CA THR A 72 9.47 -4.01 4.08
C THR A 72 9.48 -4.10 2.56
N ASP A 73 10.41 -4.86 1.99
CA ASP A 73 10.57 -5.00 0.54
C ASP A 73 9.26 -5.36 -0.19
N ALA A 74 8.43 -6.20 0.41
CA ALA A 74 7.15 -6.63 -0.14
C ALA A 74 6.06 -5.53 -0.19
N ASP A 75 6.25 -4.40 0.48
CA ASP A 75 5.33 -3.26 0.43
C ASP A 75 5.66 -2.27 -0.68
N HIS A 76 6.84 -2.39 -1.30
CA HIS A 76 7.22 -1.56 -2.43
C HIS A 76 6.62 -2.15 -3.71
N ALA A 77 5.36 -1.85 -3.97
CA ALA A 77 4.68 -2.25 -5.20
C ALA A 77 4.08 -1.01 -5.86
N GLU A 78 4.64 -0.62 -7.00
CA GLU A 78 4.15 0.51 -7.78
C GLU A 78 2.82 0.16 -8.45
N THR A 79 1.87 1.08 -8.29
CA THR A 79 0.56 0.99 -8.94
C THR A 79 0.72 1.14 -10.46
N PRO A 80 0.18 0.21 -11.26
CA PRO A 80 0.32 0.29 -12.71
C PRO A 80 -0.50 1.47 -13.27
N ARG A 81 -0.08 1.98 -14.43
CA ARG A 81 -0.75 3.09 -15.13
C ARG A 81 -2.26 2.86 -15.28
N GLU A 82 -2.66 1.66 -15.68
CA GLU A 82 -4.06 1.27 -15.91
C GLU A 82 -4.96 1.54 -14.69
N ALA A 83 -4.43 1.39 -13.48
CA ALA A 83 -5.21 1.63 -12.27
C ALA A 83 -5.56 3.10 -12.10
N TYR A 84 -4.68 4.00 -12.52
CA TYR A 84 -4.94 5.44 -12.55
C TYR A 84 -5.90 5.83 -13.68
N GLU A 85 -5.84 5.15 -14.83
CA GLU A 85 -6.78 5.36 -15.93
C GLU A 85 -8.22 5.01 -15.52
N HIS A 86 -8.41 3.95 -14.74
CA HIS A 86 -9.75 3.57 -14.25
C HIS A 86 -10.38 4.60 -13.32
N ILE A 87 -9.60 5.37 -12.55
CA ILE A 87 -10.11 6.42 -11.67
C ILE A 87 -10.17 7.80 -12.34
N LEU A 88 -9.74 7.92 -13.60
CA LEU A 88 -9.67 9.20 -14.30
C LEU A 88 -11.00 9.99 -14.30
N PRO A 89 -12.18 9.36 -14.52
CA PRO A 89 -13.46 10.08 -14.42
C PRO A 89 -13.72 10.66 -13.02
N LEU A 90 -13.33 9.95 -11.96
CA LEU A 90 -13.47 10.43 -10.58
C LEU A 90 -12.52 11.60 -10.32
N LEU A 91 -11.26 11.50 -10.77
CA LEU A 91 -10.29 12.59 -10.62
C LEU A 91 -10.74 13.87 -11.32
N HIS A 92 -11.31 13.77 -12.53
CA HIS A 92 -11.91 14.93 -13.20
C HIS A 92 -13.08 15.52 -12.42
N LYS A 93 -13.95 14.68 -11.84
CA LYS A 93 -15.06 15.15 -11.00
C LYS A 93 -14.57 15.80 -9.70
N MET A 94 -13.49 15.32 -9.10
CA MET A 94 -12.87 15.97 -7.94
C MET A 94 -12.28 17.34 -8.30
N ALA A 95 -11.62 17.44 -9.47
CA ALA A 95 -11.13 18.73 -9.98
C ALA A 95 -12.26 19.73 -10.20
N GLU A 96 -13.35 19.30 -10.85
CA GLU A 96 -14.56 20.11 -11.08
C GLU A 96 -15.19 20.57 -9.77
N ALA A 97 -15.38 19.65 -8.81
CA ALA A 97 -15.93 19.97 -7.49
C ALA A 97 -15.05 20.97 -6.71
N ALA A 98 -13.73 20.89 -6.88
CA ALA A 98 -12.77 21.83 -6.31
C ALA A 98 -12.62 23.13 -7.11
N SER A 99 -13.37 23.32 -8.21
CA SER A 99 -13.26 24.44 -9.14
C SER A 99 -11.83 24.65 -9.67
N LYS A 100 -11.15 23.55 -9.98
CA LYS A 100 -9.75 23.51 -10.42
C LYS A 100 -9.61 22.81 -11.77
N LYS A 101 -8.59 23.17 -12.54
CA LYS A 101 -8.14 22.34 -13.66
C LYS A 101 -7.49 21.05 -13.13
N PRO A 102 -7.48 19.95 -13.91
CA PRO A 102 -6.76 18.73 -13.55
C PRO A 102 -5.30 18.97 -13.12
N SER A 103 -4.60 19.87 -13.81
CA SER A 103 -3.21 20.24 -13.52
C SER A 103 -3.01 21.00 -12.20
N GLU A 104 -4.08 21.56 -11.64
CA GLU A 104 -4.06 22.37 -10.42
C GLU A 104 -4.53 21.58 -9.19
N LEU A 105 -5.28 20.49 -9.39
CA LEU A 105 -5.75 19.62 -8.32
C LEU A 105 -4.57 19.01 -7.56
N ARG A 106 -4.46 19.33 -6.26
CA ARG A 106 -3.38 18.85 -5.39
C ARG A 106 -3.68 17.43 -4.92
N ILE A 107 -3.01 16.46 -5.52
CA ILE A 107 -3.11 15.04 -5.14
C ILE A 107 -1.96 14.71 -4.18
N TYR A 108 -2.30 14.14 -3.03
CA TYR A 108 -1.32 13.64 -2.06
C TYR A 108 -1.26 12.12 -2.07
N ASP A 109 -0.06 11.57 -2.25
CA ASP A 109 0.26 10.17 -1.99
C ASP A 109 1.31 10.08 -0.87
N PRO A 110 0.89 9.65 0.34
CA PRO A 110 1.77 9.58 1.50
C PRO A 110 2.79 8.45 1.44
N PHE A 111 2.61 7.44 0.59
CA PHE A 111 3.44 6.25 0.60
C PHE A 111 4.36 6.22 -0.62
N PHE A 112 5.63 6.52 -0.39
CA PHE A 112 6.62 6.61 -1.46
C PHE A 112 7.30 5.27 -1.72
N CYS A 113 7.15 4.78 -2.95
CA CYS A 113 7.95 3.68 -3.49
C CYS A 113 9.16 4.24 -4.26
N THR A 114 9.08 4.35 -5.58
CA THR A 114 10.08 4.99 -6.45
C THR A 114 9.56 6.30 -7.05
N GLY A 115 8.28 6.60 -6.87
CA GLY A 115 7.64 7.83 -7.34
C GLY A 115 6.99 7.70 -8.73
N SER A 116 6.74 6.48 -9.21
CA SER A 116 6.16 6.25 -10.55
C SER A 116 4.80 6.92 -10.72
N MET A 117 4.00 7.01 -9.63
CA MET A 117 2.69 7.65 -9.61
C MET A 117 2.73 9.05 -10.23
N LYS A 118 3.73 9.87 -9.86
CA LYS A 118 3.82 11.24 -10.34
C LYS A 118 3.90 11.28 -11.87
N ARG A 119 4.67 10.37 -12.46
CA ARG A 119 4.81 10.25 -13.92
C ARG A 119 3.51 9.78 -14.56
N HIS A 120 2.85 8.77 -13.97
CA HIS A 120 1.57 8.26 -14.49
C HIS A 120 0.49 9.33 -14.44
N LEU A 121 0.26 9.97 -13.30
CA LEU A 121 -0.73 11.03 -13.16
C LEU A 121 -0.42 12.27 -14.01
N ALA A 122 0.85 12.67 -14.11
CA ALA A 122 1.25 13.77 -14.99
C ALA A 122 0.93 13.47 -16.47
N SER A 123 1.14 12.22 -16.92
CA SER A 123 0.79 11.81 -18.28
C SER A 123 -0.73 11.81 -18.55
N LEU A 124 -1.54 11.82 -17.50
CA LEU A 124 -3.01 11.91 -17.54
C LEU A 124 -3.53 13.34 -17.28
N GLY A 125 -2.64 14.34 -17.20
CA GLY A 125 -3.00 15.75 -17.00
C GLY A 125 -3.03 16.24 -15.55
N PHE A 126 -2.72 15.38 -14.57
CA PHE A 126 -2.67 15.73 -13.16
C PHE A 126 -1.21 15.93 -12.72
N THR A 127 -0.71 17.15 -12.86
CA THR A 127 0.71 17.48 -12.64
C THR A 127 1.03 17.90 -11.21
N ASN A 128 0.03 18.30 -10.43
CA ASN A 128 0.20 18.77 -9.05
C ASN A 128 0.12 17.62 -8.04
N VAL A 129 1.11 16.73 -8.08
CA VAL A 129 1.17 15.51 -7.26
C VAL A 129 2.31 15.60 -6.23
N TYR A 130 1.96 15.47 -4.96
CA TYR A 130 2.91 15.33 -3.86
C TYR A 130 3.12 13.85 -3.52
N ASN A 131 4.29 13.34 -3.88
CA ASN A 131 4.79 12.03 -3.48
C ASN A 131 6.31 12.16 -3.31
N LYS A 132 6.79 11.99 -2.08
CA LYS A 132 8.16 12.30 -1.66
C LYS A 132 8.68 11.19 -0.76
N ASN A 133 9.98 10.94 -0.81
CA ASN A 133 10.68 9.96 0.01
C ASN A 133 10.75 10.39 1.47
N GLU A 134 9.61 10.33 2.15
CA GLU A 134 9.38 10.78 3.51
C GLU A 134 8.55 9.74 4.26
N ASP A 135 8.81 9.58 5.56
CA ASP A 135 7.99 8.73 6.42
C ASP A 135 6.64 9.39 6.70
N PHE A 136 5.55 8.85 6.16
CA PHE A 136 4.20 9.35 6.39
C PHE A 136 3.85 9.52 7.88
N TYR A 137 4.20 8.56 8.74
CA TYR A 137 3.82 8.63 10.14
C TYR A 137 4.59 9.70 10.89
N GLU A 138 5.87 9.89 10.55
CA GLU A 138 6.63 11.02 11.09
C GLU A 138 6.09 12.36 10.57
N MET A 139 5.65 12.43 9.29
CA MET A 139 5.00 13.62 8.74
C MET A 139 3.70 13.97 9.49
N VAL A 140 2.89 12.96 9.84
CA VAL A 140 1.70 13.15 10.69
C VAL A 140 2.09 13.65 12.08
N LYS A 141 3.04 12.97 12.75
CA LYS A 141 3.48 13.30 14.12
C LYS A 141 4.05 14.71 14.23
N SER A 142 4.85 15.10 13.24
CA SER A 142 5.49 16.42 13.15
C SER A 142 4.60 17.50 12.52
N LYS A 143 3.35 17.18 12.17
CA LYS A 143 2.38 18.11 11.55
C LYS A 143 2.91 18.78 10.27
N ARG A 144 3.62 18.01 9.44
CA ARG A 144 4.22 18.48 8.18
C ARG A 144 3.48 18.00 6.93
N ILE A 145 2.27 17.47 7.07
CA ILE A 145 1.45 17.03 5.94
C ILE A 145 1.26 18.20 4.95
N PRO A 146 1.55 18.00 3.65
CA PRO A 146 1.41 19.05 2.66
C PRO A 146 -0.06 19.45 2.47
N GLU A 147 -0.32 20.69 2.08
CA GLU A 147 -1.65 21.06 1.65
C GLU A 147 -2.07 20.25 0.42
N HIS A 148 -3.28 19.71 0.46
CA HIS A 148 -3.81 18.89 -0.62
C HIS A 148 -5.34 19.01 -0.72
N ASP A 149 -5.87 18.69 -1.89
CA ASP A 149 -7.30 18.68 -2.17
C ASP A 149 -7.88 17.27 -2.01
N MET A 150 -7.08 16.25 -2.33
CA MET A 150 -7.47 14.85 -2.16
C MET A 150 -6.26 13.93 -1.93
N VAL A 151 -6.55 12.73 -1.45
CA VAL A 151 -5.56 11.66 -1.29
C VAL A 151 -5.78 10.59 -2.35
N VAL A 152 -4.73 10.17 -3.03
CA VAL A 152 -4.76 9.00 -3.92
C VAL A 152 -3.57 8.14 -3.56
N THR A 153 -3.76 6.87 -3.24
CA THR A 153 -2.63 6.04 -2.82
C THR A 153 -2.89 4.54 -2.93
N ASN A 154 -1.78 3.79 -2.99
CA ASN A 154 -1.70 2.35 -2.78
C ASN A 154 -0.79 2.12 -1.55
N PRO A 155 -1.36 2.03 -0.33
CA PRO A 155 -0.56 2.00 0.89
C PRO A 155 0.15 0.65 1.04
N PRO A 156 1.18 0.56 1.91
CA PRO A 156 1.71 -0.70 2.39
C PRO A 156 0.61 -1.61 2.95
N TYR A 157 0.69 -2.91 2.65
CA TYR A 157 -0.31 -3.89 3.11
C TYR A 157 0.16 -4.64 4.36
N SER A 158 1.44 -4.53 4.72
CA SER A 158 1.99 -5.18 5.90
C SER A 158 1.51 -4.54 7.21
N LEU A 159 1.81 -5.24 8.31
CA LEU A 159 1.61 -4.77 9.68
C LEU A 159 0.21 -4.19 9.93
N ASP A 160 0.14 -3.00 10.52
CA ASP A 160 -1.08 -2.27 10.83
C ASP A 160 -1.22 -1.00 9.97
N HIS A 161 -0.56 -0.96 8.80
CA HIS A 161 -0.56 0.22 7.93
C HIS A 161 -1.96 0.60 7.48
N ILE A 162 -2.73 -0.35 6.95
CA ILE A 162 -4.11 -0.13 6.49
C ILE A 162 -5.00 0.46 7.60
N PRO A 163 -5.16 -0.18 8.79
CA PRO A 163 -6.02 0.39 9.83
C PRO A 163 -5.52 1.74 10.37
N ARG A 164 -4.21 1.96 10.49
CA ARG A 164 -3.66 3.28 10.88
C ARG A 164 -4.00 4.36 9.85
N PHE A 165 -3.87 4.03 8.58
CA PHE A 165 -4.13 4.96 7.50
C PHE A 165 -5.62 5.29 7.37
N LEU A 166 -6.51 4.30 7.47
CA LEU A 166 -7.96 4.53 7.50
C LEU A 166 -8.37 5.48 8.64
N ARG A 167 -7.79 5.32 9.83
CA ARG A 167 -8.02 6.26 10.95
C ARG A 167 -7.55 7.66 10.62
N TRP A 168 -6.40 7.82 9.97
CA TRP A 168 -5.91 9.13 9.53
C TRP A 168 -6.82 9.74 8.47
N LEU A 169 -7.26 8.98 7.46
CA LEU A 169 -8.22 9.44 6.45
C LEU A 169 -9.52 9.96 7.09
N SER A 170 -10.00 9.31 8.16
CA SER A 170 -11.22 9.73 8.88
C SER A 170 -11.11 11.11 9.55
N VAL A 171 -9.88 11.57 9.85
CA VAL A 171 -9.64 12.88 10.50
C VAL A 171 -9.04 13.92 9.55
N ASN A 172 -8.43 13.49 8.44
CA ASN A 172 -7.89 14.37 7.41
C ASN A 172 -8.99 15.12 6.65
N ASP A 173 -10.19 14.52 6.58
CA ASP A 173 -11.40 15.15 6.05
C ASP A 173 -11.24 15.73 4.63
N LYS A 174 -10.56 14.95 3.78
CA LYS A 174 -10.45 15.18 2.33
C LYS A 174 -10.99 13.98 1.58
N PRO A 175 -11.51 14.18 0.35
CA PRO A 175 -11.77 13.07 -0.57
C PRO A 175 -10.54 12.17 -0.73
N TRP A 176 -10.78 10.87 -0.88
CA TRP A 176 -9.70 9.92 -1.04
C TRP A 176 -10.05 8.75 -1.95
N LEU A 177 -9.04 8.27 -2.67
CA LEU A 177 -9.06 7.06 -3.49
C LEU A 177 -7.96 6.13 -2.99
N LEU A 178 -8.37 4.98 -2.46
CA LEU A 178 -7.47 4.04 -1.80
C LEU A 178 -7.47 2.71 -2.53
N LEU A 179 -6.33 2.33 -3.12
CA LEU A 179 -6.17 1.04 -3.78
C LEU A 179 -5.66 0.00 -2.77
N VAL A 180 -6.53 -0.89 -2.32
CA VAL A 180 -6.20 -1.93 -1.32
C VAL A 180 -6.85 -3.26 -1.68
N PRO A 181 -6.42 -4.39 -1.04
CA PRO A 181 -7.01 -5.70 -1.30
C PRO A 181 -8.52 -5.74 -1.04
N ASN A 182 -9.21 -6.59 -1.80
CA ASN A 182 -10.66 -6.79 -1.68
C ASN A 182 -11.10 -7.28 -0.29
N TYR A 183 -10.23 -7.93 0.49
CA TYR A 183 -10.60 -8.39 1.83
C TYR A 183 -10.67 -7.28 2.87
N VAL A 184 -10.19 -6.06 2.58
CA VAL A 184 -10.05 -5.00 3.60
C VAL A 184 -11.40 -4.58 4.16
N TYR A 185 -12.43 -4.43 3.32
CA TYR A 185 -13.77 -4.07 3.77
C TYR A 185 -14.41 -5.13 4.68
N THR A 186 -13.92 -6.38 4.66
CA THR A 186 -14.46 -7.47 5.48
C THR A 186 -13.84 -7.51 6.88
N LYS A 187 -12.94 -6.58 7.22
CA LYS A 187 -12.24 -6.59 8.52
C LYS A 187 -12.98 -5.74 9.54
N ASP A 188 -13.00 -6.19 10.79
CA ASP A 188 -13.66 -5.49 11.91
C ASP A 188 -13.15 -4.05 12.10
N TYR A 189 -11.87 -3.82 11.80
CA TYR A 189 -11.27 -2.50 11.89
C TYR A 189 -11.79 -1.52 10.83
N PHE A 190 -12.40 -1.98 9.74
CA PHE A 190 -12.70 -1.14 8.58
C PHE A 190 -13.74 -0.07 8.92
N SER A 191 -14.92 -0.48 9.38
CA SER A 191 -16.00 0.43 9.77
C SER A 191 -15.62 1.31 10.96
N SER A 192 -14.95 0.71 11.96
CA SER A 192 -14.52 1.42 13.17
C SER A 192 -13.44 2.48 12.86
N SER A 193 -12.51 2.20 11.95
CA SER A 193 -11.47 3.17 11.55
C SER A 193 -12.02 4.35 10.75
N LEU A 194 -13.11 4.14 10.01
CA LEU A 194 -13.76 5.17 9.18
C LEU A 194 -14.88 5.92 9.90
N ARG A 195 -15.07 5.69 11.21
CA ARG A 195 -16.12 6.34 12.03
C ARG A 195 -17.52 6.18 11.42
N GLY A 196 -17.80 5.02 10.85
CA GLY A 196 -19.08 4.72 10.20
C GLY A 196 -19.28 5.32 8.80
N ARG A 197 -18.27 6.00 8.21
CA ARG A 197 -18.31 6.39 6.80
C ARG A 197 -18.31 5.13 5.91
N LEU A 198 -19.11 5.17 4.85
CA LEU A 198 -19.28 4.07 3.91
C LEU A 198 -18.73 4.49 2.54
N PRO A 199 -17.49 4.10 2.20
CA PRO A 199 -16.92 4.42 0.91
C PRO A 199 -17.59 3.60 -0.20
N MET A 200 -17.56 4.14 -1.41
CA MET A 200 -17.90 3.41 -2.63
C MET A 200 -16.74 2.52 -3.07
N PHE A 201 -17.03 1.51 -3.89
CA PHE A 201 -16.01 0.61 -4.45
C PHE A 201 -16.02 0.69 -5.97
N LEU A 202 -14.86 0.95 -6.57
CA LEU A 202 -14.66 0.87 -8.01
C LEU A 202 -13.82 -0.36 -8.34
N THR A 203 -14.50 -1.39 -8.84
CA THR A 203 -13.90 -2.68 -9.20
C THR A 203 -13.33 -2.60 -10.62
N PRO A 204 -12.06 -2.96 -10.84
CA PRO A 204 -11.49 -2.98 -12.19
C PRO A 204 -12.07 -4.12 -13.04
N PRO A 205 -12.05 -4.00 -14.38
CA PRO A 205 -12.47 -5.07 -15.29
C PRO A 205 -11.56 -6.30 -15.23
N GLY A 206 -10.32 -6.12 -14.77
CA GLY A 206 -9.31 -7.17 -14.62
C GLY A 206 -8.44 -6.93 -13.39
N ARG A 207 -7.59 -7.91 -13.08
CA ARG A 207 -6.68 -7.82 -11.94
C ARG A 207 -5.51 -6.88 -12.27
N TYR A 208 -5.24 -5.92 -11.39
CA TYR A 208 -4.03 -5.11 -11.50
C TYR A 208 -2.77 -5.93 -11.28
N VAL A 209 -1.76 -5.63 -12.10
CA VAL A 209 -0.41 -6.19 -11.98
C VAL A 209 0.54 -5.07 -11.56
N TYR A 210 1.04 -5.14 -10.33
CA TYR A 210 1.90 -4.12 -9.76
C TYR A 210 3.36 -4.31 -10.20
N GLU A 211 4.09 -3.22 -10.32
CA GLU A 211 5.53 -3.27 -10.61
C GLU A 211 6.29 -3.39 -9.27
N SER A 212 7.17 -4.38 -9.15
CA SER A 212 7.93 -4.64 -7.92
C SER A 212 9.42 -4.35 -8.11
N PRO A 213 10.15 -4.04 -7.02
CA PRO A 213 11.60 -4.12 -7.01
C PRO A 213 12.06 -5.50 -7.51
N LYS A 214 13.14 -5.50 -8.29
CA LYS A 214 13.63 -6.68 -9.02
C LYS A 214 13.90 -7.90 -8.12
N HIS A 215 14.20 -7.69 -6.83
CA HIS A 215 14.49 -8.77 -5.87
C HIS A 215 13.26 -9.41 -5.24
N VAL A 216 12.06 -8.83 -5.42
CA VAL A 216 10.79 -9.34 -4.87
C VAL A 216 9.80 -9.74 -5.97
N ALA A 217 10.13 -9.36 -7.21
CA ALA A 217 9.33 -9.61 -8.38
C ALA A 217 9.39 -11.08 -8.85
N ASN A 218 8.36 -11.48 -9.61
CA ASN A 218 8.51 -12.63 -10.51
C ASN A 218 9.56 -12.34 -11.62
N ALA A 219 9.83 -13.31 -12.49
CA ALA A 219 10.78 -13.18 -13.59
C ALA A 219 10.52 -11.95 -14.51
N GLN A 220 9.31 -11.37 -14.46
CA GLN A 220 8.88 -10.22 -15.23
C GLN A 220 8.91 -8.88 -14.46
N GLY A 221 9.41 -8.83 -13.22
CA GLY A 221 9.44 -7.56 -12.47
C GLY A 221 8.11 -7.20 -11.79
N GLN A 222 7.16 -8.13 -11.71
CA GLN A 222 5.77 -7.86 -11.35
C GLN A 222 5.28 -8.66 -10.14
N THR A 223 4.28 -8.11 -9.45
CA THR A 223 3.55 -8.81 -8.39
C THR A 223 2.07 -8.49 -8.44
N ALA A 224 1.24 -9.45 -8.08
CA ALA A 224 -0.13 -9.20 -7.69
C ALA A 224 -0.39 -10.15 -6.52
N PRO A 225 -0.17 -9.74 -5.26
CA PRO A 225 -0.36 -10.63 -4.13
C PRO A 225 -1.86 -10.85 -3.86
N TYR A 226 -2.71 -9.87 -4.21
CA TYR A 226 -4.15 -9.91 -3.95
C TYR A 226 -4.95 -9.40 -5.15
N VAL A 227 -6.27 -9.61 -5.14
CA VAL A 227 -7.20 -8.85 -5.97
C VAL A 227 -7.47 -7.54 -5.24
N SER A 228 -7.24 -6.42 -5.90
CA SER A 228 -7.42 -5.08 -5.34
C SER A 228 -8.42 -4.28 -6.16
N PHE A 229 -9.05 -3.32 -5.51
CA PHE A 229 -9.92 -2.35 -6.15
C PHE A 229 -9.87 -1.03 -5.38
N TRP A 230 -10.41 0.03 -5.99
CA TRP A 230 -10.40 1.35 -5.39
C TRP A 230 -11.55 1.50 -4.40
N TYR A 231 -11.21 1.91 -3.19
CA TYR A 231 -12.14 2.40 -2.18
C TYR A 231 -12.20 3.91 -2.34
N VAL A 232 -13.40 4.46 -2.38
CA VAL A 232 -13.65 5.83 -2.82
C VAL A 232 -14.50 6.58 -1.80
N GLU A 233 -13.98 7.70 -1.29
CA GLU A 233 -14.74 8.66 -0.49
C GLU A 233 -14.63 10.05 -1.11
N THR A 234 -15.75 10.73 -1.22
CA THR A 234 -15.90 11.99 -1.98
C THR A 234 -16.38 13.16 -1.14
N ARG A 235 -16.54 12.93 0.16
CA ARG A 235 -17.16 13.85 1.14
C ARG A 235 -16.17 14.83 1.74
#